data_AF-A0A1E8FJP9-F1
#
_entry.id   AF-A0A1E8FJP9-F1
#
_cell.length_a   1.000
_cell.length_b   1.000
_cell.length_c   1.000
_cell.angle_alpha   90.00
_cell.angle_beta   90.00
_cell.angle_gamma   90.00
#
_symmetry.space_group_name_H-M   'P 1'
#
loop_
_entity.id
_entity.type
_entity.pdbx_description
1 polymer ?
#
loop_
_entity_poly.entity_id
_entity_poly.type
_entity_poly.pdbx_seq_one_letter_code
_entity_poly.pdbx_strand_id
1 'polypeptide(L)'
;MSDVTNPFQGCNNIFFKPNGVFKTIDEKNNWSWIPFLVVIAMSVLPAYLFINSIDFEWYKNLIIDTQYGDLSPAEKNMYRDNMTQSQVMMFMMVGGIIGPIVYNAILALYLNLMTRSCEENLNGYTDWYGFTWWVSMPVVVGAVMGMALIALSDSAQLQPSIVSPLSVSYLFGIGMESDWFSFAQSIRLETFWSIYLITVGIAQWTSFSTKKSAIIAAAPFVIIMGLWAIFKLF
;
A
#
# COMPACT_ATOMS: atom_id res chain seq x y z
N MET A 1 26.45 -5.64 -14.33
CA MET A 1 25.38 -4.90 -13.61
C MET A 1 26.02 -3.64 -13.07
N SER A 2 25.39 -2.47 -13.16
CA SER A 2 25.93 -1.25 -12.54
C SER A 2 25.80 -1.35 -11.02
N ASP A 3 26.89 -1.17 -10.29
CA ASP A 3 26.88 -1.24 -8.83
C ASP A 3 25.99 -0.14 -8.23
N VAL A 4 25.17 -0.49 -7.24
CA VAL A 4 24.37 0.47 -6.48
C VAL A 4 25.26 1.03 -5.37
N THR A 5 25.58 2.32 -5.46
CA THR A 5 26.59 2.97 -4.61
C THR A 5 25.99 3.61 -3.35
N ASN A 6 24.70 3.92 -3.37
CA ASN A 6 23.99 4.56 -2.26
C ASN A 6 22.48 4.23 -2.27
N PRO A 7 21.77 4.37 -1.14
CA PRO A 7 20.36 3.98 -1.05
C PRO A 7 19.41 4.84 -1.90
N PHE A 8 19.72 6.12 -2.17
CA PHE A 8 18.90 6.95 -3.07
C PHE A 8 18.94 6.44 -4.51
N GLN A 9 20.14 6.07 -4.99
CA GLN A 9 20.30 5.39 -6.26
C GLN A 9 19.54 4.06 -6.26
N GLY A 10 19.57 3.32 -5.14
CA GLY A 10 18.75 2.13 -4.94
C GLY A 10 17.26 2.39 -5.13
N CYS A 11 16.72 3.44 -4.52
CA CYS A 11 15.30 3.80 -4.59
C CYS A 11 14.86 4.12 -6.02
N ASN A 12 15.75 4.67 -6.86
CA ASN A 12 15.46 4.86 -8.28
C ASN A 12 15.62 3.55 -9.08
N ASN A 13 16.67 2.79 -8.78
CA ASN A 13 16.99 1.57 -9.51
C ASN A 13 16.02 0.42 -9.24
N ILE A 14 15.34 0.40 -8.09
CA ILE A 14 14.42 -0.69 -7.73
C ILE A 14 13.31 -0.88 -8.78
N PHE A 15 12.90 0.19 -9.44
CA PHE A 15 11.84 0.17 -10.46
C PHE A 15 12.27 -0.54 -11.75
N PHE A 16 13.53 -0.46 -12.14
CA PHE A 16 13.99 -0.89 -13.48
C PHE A 16 15.15 -1.89 -13.47
N LYS A 17 15.92 -1.94 -12.38
CA LYS A 17 17.12 -2.77 -12.19
C LYS A 17 17.14 -3.42 -10.79
N PRO A 18 16.07 -4.13 -10.38
CA PRO A 18 15.92 -4.60 -9.00
C PRO A 18 16.98 -5.62 -8.56
N ASN A 19 17.49 -6.47 -9.47
CA ASN A 19 18.52 -7.46 -9.15
C ASN A 19 19.77 -6.83 -8.51
N GLY A 20 20.25 -5.72 -9.08
CA GLY A 20 21.41 -5.01 -8.54
C GLY A 20 21.14 -4.43 -7.16
N VAL A 21 19.92 -3.92 -6.93
CA VAL A 21 19.50 -3.41 -5.63
C VAL A 21 19.47 -4.53 -4.60
N PHE A 22 18.77 -5.64 -4.87
CA PHE A 22 18.65 -6.76 -3.95
C PHE A 22 19.98 -7.43 -3.64
N LYS A 23 20.87 -7.57 -4.62
CA LYS A 23 22.23 -8.02 -4.37
C LYS A 23 22.97 -7.08 -3.40
N THR A 24 22.87 -5.77 -3.60
CA THR A 24 23.56 -4.81 -2.74
C THR A 24 22.98 -4.77 -1.32
N ILE A 25 21.65 -4.81 -1.16
CA ILE A 25 21.03 -4.70 0.18
C ILE A 25 21.14 -5.99 1.01
N ASP A 26 21.51 -7.12 0.40
CA ASP A 26 21.89 -8.36 1.11
C ASP A 26 23.17 -8.17 1.95
N GLU A 27 24.06 -7.27 1.51
CA GLU A 27 25.35 -7.01 2.17
C GLU A 27 25.35 -5.69 2.98
N LYS A 28 24.36 -4.82 2.78
CA LYS A 28 24.35 -3.44 3.32
C LYS A 28 23.29 -3.27 4.40
N ASN A 29 23.76 -3.08 5.62
CA ASN A 29 22.91 -2.77 6.77
C ASN A 29 22.33 -1.34 6.69
N ASN A 30 21.15 -1.14 7.28
CA ASN A 30 20.47 0.15 7.49
C ASN A 30 20.05 0.92 6.23
N TRP A 31 20.28 0.41 5.02
CA TRP A 31 19.87 1.12 3.80
C TRP A 31 18.35 1.24 3.64
N SER A 32 17.59 0.32 4.23
CA SER A 32 16.13 0.29 4.17
C SER A 32 15.44 1.44 4.91
N TRP A 33 16.16 2.23 5.73
CA TRP A 33 15.61 3.45 6.32
C TRP A 33 15.18 4.48 5.27
N ILE A 34 15.87 4.54 4.12
CA ILE A 34 15.52 5.47 3.05
C ILE A 34 14.17 5.12 2.39
N PRO A 35 13.96 3.91 1.83
CA PRO A 35 12.65 3.54 1.32
C PRO A 35 11.57 3.52 2.41
N PHE A 36 11.90 3.20 3.66
CA PHE A 36 10.97 3.35 4.78
C PHE A 36 10.42 4.77 4.90
N LEU A 37 11.30 5.77 5.01
CA LEU A 37 10.88 7.18 5.14
C LEU A 37 10.08 7.66 3.92
N VAL A 38 10.50 7.25 2.72
CA VAL A 38 9.80 7.59 1.47
C VAL A 38 8.41 6.98 1.44
N VAL A 39 8.28 5.68 1.74
CA VAL A 39 6.98 4.98 1.74
C VAL A 39 6.04 5.55 2.80
N ILE A 40 6.53 5.86 4.00
CA ILE A 40 5.72 6.48 5.07
C ILE A 40 5.28 7.89 4.72
N ALA A 41 6.15 8.70 4.10
CA ALA A 41 5.72 10.02 3.62
C ALA A 41 4.63 9.87 2.55
N MET A 42 4.82 8.95 1.60
CA MET A 42 3.90 8.75 0.47
C MET A 42 2.59 8.06 0.85
N SER A 43 2.52 7.37 1.99
CA SER A 43 1.26 6.84 2.51
C SER A 43 0.39 7.88 3.22
N VAL A 44 0.96 9.01 3.63
CA VAL A 44 0.25 10.06 4.40
C VAL A 44 -0.09 11.27 3.53
N LEU A 45 0.84 11.72 2.69
CA LEU A 45 0.70 12.98 1.94
C LEU A 45 -0.56 13.05 1.05
N PRO A 46 -0.95 12.01 0.28
CA PRO A 46 -2.16 12.08 -0.52
C PRO A 46 -3.43 12.25 0.33
N ALA A 47 -3.52 11.54 1.46
CA ALA A 47 -4.66 11.63 2.37
C ALA A 47 -4.74 13.01 3.05
N TYR A 48 -3.59 13.56 3.44
CA TYR A 48 -3.51 14.92 3.98
C TYR A 48 -3.98 15.95 2.95
N LEU A 49 -3.47 15.89 1.72
CA LEU A 49 -3.89 16.79 0.65
C LEU A 49 -5.37 16.64 0.32
N PHE A 50 -5.87 15.42 0.26
CA PHE A 50 -7.28 15.12 0.01
C PHE A 50 -8.19 15.80 1.03
N ILE A 51 -8.01 15.54 2.33
CA ILE A 51 -8.87 16.10 3.38
C ILE A 51 -8.82 17.63 3.43
N ASN A 52 -7.69 18.25 3.05
CA ASN A 52 -7.57 19.71 2.99
C ASN A 52 -8.09 20.34 1.68
N SER A 53 -8.35 19.54 0.65
CA SER A 53 -8.80 20.04 -0.66
C SER A 53 -10.31 19.87 -0.89
N ILE A 54 -10.96 18.98 -0.14
CA ILE A 54 -12.39 18.67 -0.33
C ILE A 54 -13.33 19.56 0.47
N ASP A 55 -14.57 19.66 -0.01
CA ASP A 55 -15.71 20.08 0.82
C ASP A 55 -15.97 18.99 1.88
N PHE A 56 -15.61 19.31 3.12
CA PHE A 56 -15.72 18.36 4.22
C PHE A 56 -17.18 18.07 4.62
N GLU A 57 -18.11 19.01 4.43
CA GLU A 57 -19.53 18.75 4.72
C GLU A 57 -20.12 17.76 3.73
N TRP A 58 -19.76 17.90 2.44
CA TRP A 58 -20.10 16.90 1.43
C TRP A 58 -19.51 15.54 1.77
N TYR A 59 -18.21 15.48 2.10
CA TYR A 59 -17.53 14.22 2.41
C TYR A 59 -18.12 13.52 3.65
N LYS A 60 -18.45 14.29 4.68
CA LYS A 60 -19.13 13.79 5.88
C LYS A 60 -20.49 13.18 5.55
N ASN A 61 -21.30 13.85 4.72
CA ASN A 61 -22.58 13.29 4.29
C ASN A 61 -22.39 12.03 3.45
N LEU A 62 -21.39 12.00 2.56
CA LEU A 62 -21.02 10.79 1.81
C LEU A 62 -20.71 9.61 2.75
N ILE A 63 -19.91 9.82 3.80
CA ILE A 63 -19.64 8.76 4.79
C ILE A 63 -20.92 8.34 5.52
N ILE A 64 -21.73 9.29 5.98
CA ILE A 64 -22.95 8.99 6.74
C ILE A 64 -23.94 8.17 5.91
N ASP A 65 -24.14 8.55 4.65
CA ASP A 65 -25.08 7.88 3.78
C ASP A 65 -24.59 6.48 3.38
N THR A 66 -23.28 6.29 3.24
CA THR A 66 -22.69 5.00 2.79
C THR A 66 -22.39 4.03 3.93
N GLN A 67 -21.96 4.50 5.11
CA GLN A 67 -21.56 3.63 6.24
C GLN A 67 -22.60 3.54 7.35
N TYR A 68 -23.46 4.56 7.46
CA TYR A 68 -24.45 4.66 8.54
C TYR A 68 -25.88 4.79 8.00
N GLY A 69 -26.10 4.41 6.73
CA GLY A 69 -27.36 4.54 6.00
C GLY A 69 -28.57 3.90 6.72
N ASP A 70 -28.34 2.80 7.44
CA ASP A 70 -29.39 2.03 8.13
C ASP A 70 -29.73 2.55 9.54
N LEU A 71 -29.00 3.54 10.05
CA LEU A 71 -29.24 4.10 11.38
C LEU A 71 -30.43 5.07 11.39
N SER A 72 -31.02 5.27 12.57
CA SER A 72 -32.11 6.23 12.76
C SER A 72 -31.62 7.68 12.51
N PRO A 73 -32.52 8.62 12.17
CA PRO A 73 -32.15 10.01 11.97
C PRO A 73 -31.43 10.65 13.18
N ALA A 74 -31.83 10.28 14.40
CA ALA A 74 -31.21 10.79 15.62
C ALA A 74 -29.75 10.30 15.77
N GLU A 75 -29.51 9.03 15.47
CA GLU A 75 -28.16 8.44 15.50
C GLU A 75 -27.27 9.03 14.40
N LYS A 76 -27.78 9.19 13.17
CA LYS A 76 -27.03 9.86 12.08
C LYS A 76 -26.61 11.27 12.46
N ASN A 77 -27.47 12.04 13.12
CA ASN A 77 -27.15 13.38 13.59
C ASN A 77 -26.03 13.36 14.63
N MET A 78 -26.06 12.39 15.57
CA MET A 78 -24.97 12.22 16.53
C MET A 78 -23.62 11.95 15.82
N TYR A 79 -23.57 11.09 14.80
CA TYR A 79 -22.35 10.87 14.02
C TYR A 79 -21.93 12.14 13.25
N ARG A 80 -22.88 12.87 12.68
CA ARG A 80 -22.61 14.13 11.96
C ARG A 80 -21.97 15.18 12.86
N ASP A 81 -22.48 15.34 14.07
CA ASP A 81 -22.01 16.36 15.02
C ASP A 81 -20.63 16.02 15.59
N ASN A 82 -20.32 14.72 15.70
CA ASN A 82 -19.05 14.24 16.23
C ASN A 82 -17.98 13.98 15.17
N MET A 83 -18.29 14.10 13.87
CA MET A 83 -17.33 13.89 12.80
C MET A 83 -16.70 15.22 12.38
N THR A 84 -15.51 15.50 12.92
CA THR A 84 -14.75 16.71 12.57
C THR A 84 -13.62 16.41 11.58
N GLN A 85 -13.26 17.41 10.77
CA GLN A 85 -12.19 17.29 9.78
C GLN A 85 -10.85 16.92 10.43
N SER A 86 -10.55 17.49 11.60
CA SER A 86 -9.32 17.22 12.33
C SER A 86 -9.24 15.78 12.83
N GLN A 87 -10.34 15.20 13.31
CA GLN A 87 -10.38 13.80 13.74
C GLN A 87 -10.22 12.83 12.56
N VAL A 88 -10.91 13.09 11.46
CA VAL A 88 -10.78 12.28 10.23
C VAL A 88 -9.34 12.35 9.71
N MET A 89 -8.76 13.55 9.63
CA MET A 89 -7.38 13.75 9.20
C MET A 89 -6.41 13.00 10.13
N MET A 90 -6.58 13.12 11.45
CA MET A 90 -5.76 12.41 12.43
C MET A 90 -5.84 10.90 12.25
N PHE A 91 -7.04 10.35 12.08
CA PHE A 91 -7.24 8.92 11.85
C PHE A 91 -6.55 8.46 10.56
N MET A 92 -6.71 9.20 9.46
CA MET A 92 -6.04 8.90 8.19
C MET A 92 -4.52 8.97 8.30
N MET A 93 -3.96 9.98 8.96
CA MET A 93 -2.51 10.11 9.15
C MET A 93 -1.95 8.97 10.01
N VAL A 94 -2.59 8.66 11.15
CA VAL A 94 -2.17 7.56 12.02
C VAL A 94 -2.27 6.22 11.28
N GLY A 95 -3.37 5.98 10.56
CA GLY A 95 -3.53 4.79 9.73
C GLY A 95 -2.49 4.70 8.61
N GLY A 96 -2.18 5.82 7.97
CA GLY A 96 -1.16 5.94 6.92
C GLY A 96 0.26 5.65 7.42
N ILE A 97 0.55 5.91 8.70
CA ILE A 97 1.86 5.60 9.31
C ILE A 97 1.91 4.17 9.84
N ILE A 98 0.95 3.79 10.69
CA ILE A 98 0.96 2.51 11.39
C ILE A 98 0.62 1.36 10.44
N GLY A 99 -0.29 1.58 9.48
CA GLY A 99 -0.72 0.57 8.51
C GLY A 99 0.44 -0.08 7.75
N PRO A 100 1.27 0.70 7.02
CA PRO A 100 2.44 0.16 6.31
C PRO A 100 3.45 -0.53 7.22
N ILE A 101 3.67 -0.02 8.45
CA ILE A 101 4.58 -0.64 9.43
C ILE A 101 4.11 -2.04 9.78
N VAL A 102 2.85 -2.19 10.17
CA VAL A 102 2.26 -3.47 10.55
C VAL A 102 2.19 -4.42 9.35
N TYR A 103 1.76 -3.91 8.19
CA TYR A 103 1.69 -4.70 6.96
C TYR A 103 3.06 -5.27 6.56
N ASN A 104 4.10 -4.43 6.54
CA ASN A 104 5.45 -4.85 6.18
C ASN A 104 6.07 -5.80 7.21
N ALA A 105 5.70 -5.68 8.49
CA ALA A 105 6.11 -6.61 9.54
C ALA A 105 5.49 -8.00 9.34
N ILE A 106 4.18 -8.05 9.03
CA ILE A 106 3.49 -9.31 8.72
C ILE A 106 4.06 -9.96 7.46
N LEU A 107 4.29 -9.18 6.41
CA LEU A 107 4.89 -9.69 5.17
C LEU A 107 6.31 -10.20 5.41
N ALA A 108 7.12 -9.50 6.21
CA ALA A 108 8.46 -9.95 6.58
C ALA A 108 8.44 -11.26 7.37
N LEU A 109 7.50 -11.41 8.31
CA LEU A 109 7.31 -12.66 9.04
C LEU A 109 6.97 -13.80 8.09
N TYR A 110 6.03 -13.57 7.18
CA TYR A 110 5.67 -14.54 6.15
C TYR A 110 6.88 -14.95 5.30
N LEU A 111 7.62 -13.98 4.76
CA LEU A 111 8.79 -14.25 3.92
C LEU A 111 9.89 -15.00 4.68
N ASN A 112 10.15 -14.61 5.93
CA ASN A 112 11.11 -15.30 6.78
C ASN A 112 10.73 -16.78 6.97
N LEU A 113 9.46 -17.06 7.28
CA LEU A 113 8.98 -18.43 7.48
C LEU A 113 9.04 -19.27 6.19
N MET A 114 8.62 -18.69 5.06
CA MET A 114 8.55 -19.41 3.78
C MET A 114 9.93 -19.68 3.18
N THR A 115 10.93 -18.89 3.51
CA THR A 115 12.31 -19.05 3.03
C THR A 115 13.22 -19.77 4.02
N ARG A 116 12.77 -20.04 5.25
CA ARG A 116 13.54 -20.72 6.31
C ARG A 116 14.03 -22.12 5.93
N SER A 117 13.37 -22.80 5.00
CA SER A 117 13.79 -24.11 4.51
C SER A 117 15.01 -24.08 3.57
N CYS A 118 15.44 -22.88 3.15
CA CYS A 118 16.63 -22.69 2.33
C CYS A 118 17.87 -22.58 3.22
N GLU A 119 18.73 -23.60 3.24
CA GLU A 119 19.96 -23.60 4.06
C GLU A 119 20.94 -22.48 3.67
N GLU A 120 20.98 -22.11 2.38
CA GLU A 120 21.84 -21.04 1.88
C GLU A 120 21.35 -19.63 2.23
N ASN A 121 20.10 -19.50 2.71
CA ASN A 121 19.55 -18.21 3.07
C ASN A 121 19.99 -17.81 4.47
N LEU A 122 20.87 -16.81 4.57
CA LEU A 122 21.38 -16.28 5.83
C LEU A 122 20.50 -15.17 6.43
N ASN A 123 19.47 -14.72 5.71
CA ASN A 123 18.65 -13.57 6.08
C ASN A 123 17.61 -13.90 7.17
N GLY A 124 17.66 -13.13 8.26
CA GLY A 124 16.72 -13.18 9.38
C GLY A 124 15.48 -12.31 9.17
N TYR A 125 14.62 -12.23 10.19
CA TYR A 125 13.37 -11.46 10.10
C TYR A 125 13.61 -9.97 9.82
N THR A 126 14.65 -9.39 10.44
CA THR A 126 14.99 -7.97 10.25
C THR A 126 15.43 -7.65 8.84
N ASP A 127 16.10 -8.60 8.18
CA ASP A 127 16.56 -8.43 6.80
C ASP A 127 15.35 -8.47 5.84
N TRP A 128 14.42 -9.41 6.08
CA TRP A 128 13.14 -9.44 5.38
C TRP A 128 12.26 -8.21 5.67
N TYR A 129 12.32 -7.65 6.88
CA TYR A 129 11.62 -6.41 7.19
C TYR A 129 12.26 -5.21 6.49
N GLY A 130 13.58 -5.17 6.39
CA GLY A 130 14.27 -4.20 5.55
C GLY A 130 13.87 -4.34 4.08
N PHE A 131 13.81 -5.57 3.58
CA PHE A 131 13.42 -5.93 2.23
C PHE A 131 12.01 -5.45 1.86
N THR A 132 11.04 -5.58 2.77
CA THR A 132 9.64 -5.22 2.49
C THR A 132 9.45 -3.73 2.18
N TRP A 133 10.31 -2.84 2.70
CA TRP A 133 10.31 -1.42 2.34
C TRP A 133 10.76 -1.17 0.90
N TRP A 134 11.72 -1.93 0.39
CA TRP A 134 12.17 -1.82 -1.00
C TRP A 134 11.08 -2.25 -1.98
N VAL A 135 10.44 -3.39 -1.71
CA VAL A 135 9.35 -3.89 -2.58
C VAL A 135 8.05 -3.10 -2.43
N SER A 136 7.95 -2.22 -1.42
CA SER A 136 6.86 -1.27 -1.25
C SER A 136 7.00 0.00 -2.08
N MET A 137 8.19 0.29 -2.64
CA MET A 137 8.46 1.49 -3.45
C MET A 137 7.48 1.74 -4.62
N PRO A 138 6.89 0.72 -5.30
CA PRO A 138 5.85 0.94 -6.30
C PRO A 138 4.67 1.82 -5.84
N VAL A 139 4.32 1.82 -4.53
CA VAL A 139 3.25 2.67 -3.98
C VAL A 139 3.50 4.16 -4.18
N VAL A 140 4.78 4.57 -4.26
CA VAL A 140 5.19 5.97 -4.45
C VAL A 140 4.64 6.52 -5.77
N VAL A 141 4.58 5.69 -6.82
CA VAL A 141 4.04 6.10 -8.13
C VAL A 141 2.54 6.41 -8.00
N GLY A 142 1.78 5.54 -7.33
CA GLY A 142 0.36 5.75 -7.06
C GLY A 142 0.12 7.02 -6.24
N ALA A 143 0.90 7.22 -5.17
CA ALA A 143 0.80 8.40 -4.32
C ALA A 143 1.07 9.70 -5.08
N VAL A 144 2.16 9.78 -5.87
CA VAL A 144 2.49 10.96 -6.67
C VAL A 144 1.39 11.29 -7.67
N MET A 145 0.83 10.28 -8.34
CA MET A 145 -0.30 10.50 -9.25
C MET A 145 -1.55 10.97 -8.50
N GLY A 146 -1.85 10.41 -7.33
CA GLY A 146 -3.00 10.84 -6.52
C GLY A 146 -2.86 12.30 -6.10
N MET A 147 -1.68 12.70 -5.63
CA MET A 147 -1.39 14.10 -5.29
C MET A 147 -1.53 15.03 -6.51
N ALA A 148 -1.02 14.62 -7.68
CA ALA A 148 -1.16 15.40 -8.90
C ALA A 148 -2.62 15.56 -9.32
N LEU A 149 -3.42 14.49 -9.26
CA LEU A 149 -4.84 14.52 -9.60
C LEU A 149 -5.65 15.40 -8.63
N ILE A 150 -5.35 15.35 -7.33
CA ILE A 150 -5.97 16.24 -6.34
C ILE A 150 -5.60 17.71 -6.63
N ALA A 151 -4.32 17.99 -6.88
CA ALA A 151 -3.84 19.35 -7.12
C ALA A 151 -4.36 19.98 -8.42
N LEU A 152 -4.70 19.14 -9.41
CA LEU A 152 -5.24 19.56 -10.71
C LEU A 152 -6.78 19.52 -10.77
N SER A 153 -7.45 19.13 -9.70
CA SER A 153 -8.91 19.07 -9.68
C SER A 153 -9.53 20.46 -9.56
N ASP A 154 -10.51 20.74 -10.41
CA ASP A 154 -11.36 21.94 -10.31
C ASP A 154 -12.56 21.73 -9.37
N SER A 155 -12.79 20.50 -8.88
CA SER A 155 -13.88 20.15 -7.97
C SER A 155 -13.39 19.94 -6.55
N ALA A 156 -14.14 20.47 -5.58
CA ALA A 156 -13.97 20.18 -4.15
C ALA A 156 -14.72 18.90 -3.70
N GLN A 157 -15.53 18.29 -4.57
CA GLN A 157 -16.24 17.03 -4.27
C GLN A 157 -15.52 15.87 -4.94
N LEU A 158 -14.41 15.45 -4.33
CA LEU A 158 -13.55 14.40 -4.85
C LEU A 158 -13.85 13.06 -4.19
N GLN A 159 -14.04 12.02 -5.01
CA GLN A 159 -14.19 10.66 -4.50
C GLN A 159 -12.91 10.19 -3.79
N PRO A 160 -13.00 9.48 -2.64
CA PRO A 160 -11.81 9.09 -1.88
C PRO A 160 -10.84 8.17 -2.62
N SER A 161 -11.31 7.46 -3.64
CA SER A 161 -10.46 6.63 -4.49
C SER A 161 -9.34 7.41 -5.20
N ILE A 162 -9.46 8.75 -5.33
CA ILE A 162 -8.44 9.61 -5.94
C ILE A 162 -7.09 9.56 -5.23
N VAL A 163 -7.04 9.21 -3.94
CA VAL A 163 -5.77 9.05 -3.20
C VAL A 163 -4.98 7.82 -3.63
N SER A 164 -5.58 6.93 -4.43
CA SER A 164 -4.97 5.71 -4.96
C SER A 164 -5.46 5.47 -6.38
N PRO A 165 -5.01 6.27 -7.37
CA PRO A 165 -5.55 6.25 -8.73
C PRO A 165 -5.22 4.99 -9.54
N LEU A 166 -4.37 4.11 -8.99
CA LEU A 166 -4.07 2.80 -9.55
C LEU A 166 -4.96 1.69 -8.98
N SER A 167 -5.92 2.03 -8.12
CA SER A 167 -6.92 1.09 -7.62
C SER A 167 -7.97 0.77 -8.69
N VAL A 168 -8.50 -0.45 -8.65
CA VAL A 168 -9.62 -0.86 -9.53
C VAL A 168 -10.83 0.04 -9.30
N SER A 169 -11.09 0.48 -8.07
CA SER A 169 -12.19 1.42 -7.79
C SER A 169 -12.03 2.74 -8.55
N TYR A 170 -10.84 3.34 -8.55
CA TYR A 170 -10.59 4.57 -9.30
C TYR A 170 -10.68 4.34 -10.81
N LEU A 171 -10.01 3.30 -11.32
CA LEU A 171 -9.92 3.01 -12.75
C LEU A 171 -11.28 2.71 -13.40
N PHE A 172 -12.20 2.10 -12.64
CA PHE A 172 -13.53 1.74 -13.11
C PHE A 172 -14.65 2.62 -12.53
N GLY A 173 -14.31 3.68 -11.79
CA GLY A 173 -15.29 4.61 -11.22
C GLY A 173 -16.25 3.97 -10.22
N ILE A 174 -15.79 2.97 -9.45
CA ILE A 174 -16.59 2.35 -8.39
C ILE A 174 -16.53 3.28 -7.17
N GLY A 175 -17.66 3.93 -6.85
CA GLY A 175 -17.80 4.83 -5.72
C GLY A 175 -18.18 4.12 -4.41
N MET A 176 -18.16 4.88 -3.31
CA MET A 176 -18.40 4.37 -1.94
C MET A 176 -19.79 3.78 -1.73
N GLU A 177 -20.75 4.14 -2.58
CA GLU A 177 -22.11 3.62 -2.61
C GLU A 177 -22.20 2.15 -3.05
N SER A 178 -21.13 1.59 -3.62
CA SER A 178 -21.07 0.19 -4.03
C SER A 178 -20.59 -0.71 -2.91
N ASP A 179 -21.27 -1.84 -2.69
CA ASP A 179 -20.81 -2.91 -1.79
C ASP A 179 -19.41 -3.46 -2.16
N TRP A 180 -19.00 -3.28 -3.42
CA TRP A 180 -17.70 -3.71 -3.94
C TRP A 180 -16.61 -2.65 -3.78
N PHE A 181 -16.93 -1.44 -3.31
CA PHE A 181 -15.99 -0.32 -3.21
C PHE A 181 -14.70 -0.70 -2.48
N SER A 182 -14.79 -1.18 -1.24
CA SER A 182 -13.61 -1.49 -0.43
C SER A 182 -12.77 -2.61 -1.05
N PHE A 183 -13.40 -3.59 -1.68
CA PHE A 183 -12.71 -4.67 -2.39
C PHE A 183 -11.98 -4.13 -3.62
N ALA A 184 -12.65 -3.35 -4.47
CA ALA A 184 -12.05 -2.73 -5.65
C ALA A 184 -10.94 -1.72 -5.28
N GLN A 185 -11.09 -0.98 -4.19
CA GLN A 185 -10.07 -0.07 -3.66
C GLN A 185 -8.81 -0.82 -3.20
N SER A 186 -8.96 -2.06 -2.71
CA SER A 186 -7.85 -2.88 -2.24
C SER A 186 -6.99 -3.45 -3.37
N ILE A 187 -7.57 -3.66 -4.56
CA ILE A 187 -6.86 -4.17 -5.73
C ILE A 187 -6.20 -3.00 -6.42
N ARG A 188 -4.87 -2.94 -6.35
CA ARG A 188 -4.09 -1.84 -6.94
C ARG A 188 -3.03 -2.37 -7.91
N LEU A 189 -2.83 -1.67 -9.02
CA LEU A 189 -1.92 -2.13 -10.08
C LEU A 189 -0.47 -2.25 -9.60
N GLU A 190 -0.05 -1.39 -8.67
CA GLU A 190 1.29 -1.47 -8.07
C GLU A 190 1.52 -2.75 -7.26
N THR A 191 0.46 -3.45 -6.81
CA THR A 191 0.60 -4.73 -6.10
C THR A 191 1.25 -5.79 -6.99
N PHE A 192 0.93 -5.82 -8.29
CA PHE A 192 1.56 -6.75 -9.22
C PHE A 192 3.06 -6.45 -9.40
N TRP A 193 3.42 -5.17 -9.34
CA TRP A 193 4.82 -4.75 -9.35
C TRP A 193 5.54 -5.19 -8.07
N SER A 194 4.93 -4.99 -6.91
CA SER A 194 5.48 -5.49 -5.65
C SER A 194 5.63 -7.02 -5.64
N ILE A 195 4.67 -7.78 -6.17
CA ILE A 195 4.77 -9.24 -6.31
C ILE A 195 5.96 -9.63 -7.18
N TYR A 196 6.16 -8.94 -8.31
CA TYR A 196 7.35 -9.13 -9.14
C TYR A 196 8.64 -8.83 -8.37
N LEU A 197 8.72 -7.71 -7.65
CA LEU A 197 9.89 -7.35 -6.86
C LEU A 197 10.17 -8.36 -5.74
N ILE A 198 9.14 -8.85 -5.05
CA ILE A 198 9.26 -9.92 -4.05
C ILE A 198 9.81 -11.19 -4.70
N THR A 199 9.30 -11.56 -5.88
CA THR A 199 9.77 -12.73 -6.64
C THR A 199 11.26 -12.62 -6.95
N VAL A 200 11.70 -11.47 -7.48
CA VAL A 200 13.11 -11.22 -7.82
C VAL A 200 13.97 -11.27 -6.56
N GLY A 201 13.54 -10.64 -5.48
CA GLY A 201 14.28 -10.62 -4.22
C GLY A 201 14.45 -11.99 -3.58
N ILE A 202 13.37 -12.79 -3.52
CA ILE A 202 13.46 -14.17 -3.02
C ILE A 202 14.42 -14.99 -3.89
N ALA A 203 14.33 -14.89 -5.22
CA ALA A 203 15.23 -15.59 -6.12
C ALA A 203 16.70 -15.10 -6.03
N GLN A 204 16.91 -13.87 -5.55
CA GLN A 204 18.24 -13.29 -5.37
C GLN A 204 18.88 -13.72 -4.04
N TRP A 205 18.09 -13.84 -2.97
CA TRP A 205 18.56 -14.14 -1.61
C TRP A 205 18.46 -15.62 -1.22
N THR A 206 17.87 -16.45 -2.08
CA THR A 206 17.69 -17.88 -1.83
C THR A 206 18.06 -18.68 -3.07
N SER A 207 18.29 -19.99 -2.91
CA SER A 207 18.52 -20.92 -4.03
C SER A 207 17.23 -21.41 -4.70
N PHE A 208 16.08 -20.79 -4.39
CA PHE A 208 14.80 -21.20 -4.96
C PHE A 208 14.69 -20.83 -6.44
N SER A 209 14.02 -21.70 -7.21
CA SER A 209 13.68 -21.39 -8.60
C SER A 209 12.71 -20.21 -8.67
N THR A 210 12.77 -19.43 -9.75
CA THR A 210 11.87 -18.29 -9.98
C THR A 210 10.40 -18.65 -9.85
N LYS A 211 10.01 -19.86 -10.27
CA LYS A 211 8.63 -20.36 -10.11
C LYS A 211 8.24 -20.48 -8.63
N LYS A 212 9.10 -21.08 -7.80
CA LYS A 212 8.84 -21.20 -6.36
C LYS A 212 8.79 -19.82 -5.70
N SER A 213 9.72 -18.94 -6.04
CA SER A 213 9.75 -17.55 -5.57
C SER A 213 8.48 -16.79 -5.93
N ALA A 214 7.97 -16.95 -7.15
CA ALA A 214 6.74 -16.30 -7.61
C ALA A 214 5.50 -16.80 -6.86
N ILE A 215 5.42 -18.10 -6.60
CA ILE A 215 4.33 -18.68 -5.81
C ILE A 215 4.34 -18.12 -4.38
N ILE A 216 5.51 -18.08 -3.73
CA ILE A 216 5.65 -17.49 -2.39
C ILE A 216 5.27 -15.99 -2.42
N ALA A 217 5.78 -15.24 -3.41
CA ALA A 217 5.50 -13.82 -3.54
C ALA A 217 4.00 -13.51 -3.72
N ALA A 218 3.29 -14.28 -4.55
CA ALA A 218 1.89 -14.02 -4.89
C ALA A 218 0.90 -14.57 -3.85
N ALA A 219 1.25 -15.64 -3.13
CA ALA A 219 0.35 -16.36 -2.23
C ALA A 219 -0.40 -15.45 -1.22
N PRO A 220 0.23 -14.54 -0.46
CA PRO A 220 -0.51 -13.72 0.51
C PRO A 220 -1.57 -12.85 -0.16
N PHE A 221 -1.25 -12.27 -1.32
CA PHE A 221 -2.17 -11.41 -2.06
C PHE A 221 -3.35 -12.20 -2.63
N VAL A 222 -3.07 -13.32 -3.30
CA VAL A 222 -4.10 -14.18 -3.91
C VAL A 222 -5.02 -14.78 -2.86
N ILE A 223 -4.49 -15.21 -1.72
CA ILE A 223 -5.30 -15.78 -0.63
C ILE A 223 -6.21 -14.72 -0.04
N ILE A 224 -5.68 -13.54 0.31
CA ILE A 224 -6.48 -12.46 0.91
C ILE A 224 -7.56 -11.97 -0.06
N MET A 225 -7.19 -11.69 -1.31
CA MET A 225 -8.14 -11.23 -2.33
C MET A 225 -9.17 -12.30 -2.68
N GLY A 226 -8.76 -13.56 -2.79
CA GLY A 226 -9.65 -14.68 -3.10
C GLY A 226 -10.67 -14.93 -2.00
N LEU A 227 -10.24 -14.95 -0.74
CA LEU A 227 -11.15 -15.12 0.41
C LEU A 227 -12.14 -13.96 0.52
N TRP A 228 -11.68 -12.72 0.32
CA TRP A 228 -12.56 -11.56 0.36
C TRP A 228 -13.57 -11.55 -0.81
N ALA A 229 -13.13 -11.91 -2.01
CA ALA A 229 -14.03 -12.05 -3.16
C ALA A 229 -15.12 -13.10 -2.90
N ILE A 230 -14.76 -14.26 -2.34
CA ILE A 230 -15.73 -15.30 -1.97
C ILE A 230 -16.73 -14.76 -0.94
N PHE A 231 -16.26 -14.09 0.11
CA PHE A 231 -17.15 -13.48 1.12
C PHE A 231 -18.09 -12.41 0.55
N LYS A 232 -17.72 -11.74 -0.54
CA LYS A 232 -18.60 -10.76 -1.20
C LYS A 232 -19.61 -11.39 -2.16
N LEU A 233 -19.39 -12.63 -2.60
CA LEU A 233 -20.28 -13.35 -3.52
C LEU A 233 -21.38 -14.16 -2.80
N PHE A 234 -21.19 -14.47 -1.52
CA PHE A 234 -22.08 -15.30 -0.70
C PHE A 234 -22.57 -14.53 0.53
#